data_AF-A0A0T6LM87-F1
#
_entry.id   AF-A0A0T6LM87-F1
#
_cell.length_a   1.000
_cell.length_b   1.000
_cell.length_c   1.000
_cell.angle_alpha   90.00
_cell.angle_beta   90.00
_cell.angle_gamma   90.00
#
_symmetry.space_group_name_H-M   'P 1'
#
loop_
_entity.id
_entity.type
_entity.pdbx_description
1 polymer ?
#
loop_
_entity_poly.entity_id
_entity_poly.type
_entity_poly.pdbx_seq_one_letter_code
_entity_poly.pdbx_strand_id
1 'polypeptide(L)'
;MAPTDSTPPTDVPLGTVVRRLFVEHSYHVLPHGPELDIEALIDTYPDGNRLVAAAPDGTSLTVAPGTEWGEIEVTVSVHEREPAPDLGPWEEVEEVSLLIPPPAGALELLPIGQMDSDSVISPELPAATAPTWWRLRVHAAGRDAAHGMWCVFFPHSREPVVERHLHTAWPAPRSAAEVLKESHLTTLLHHGRTTGATDEELHDRWWDGTARAALVALAGRPPIEELMPAEGSRPEDVRVFCVEHDDLRRLRGGGTVRVPVPADAWRSHLQVGDRYDLVCGSGDPCQREVAATVTGTVTYPTAERLLSAEDEESLVHRLPDPGLRSLLWEAYERGHHGITVVSFSAGRR
;
A
#
# COMPACT_ATOMS: atom_id res chain seq x y z
N MET A 1 16.47 -30.68 -48.40
CA MET A 1 16.40 -30.46 -46.94
C MET A 1 15.02 -29.91 -46.64
N ALA A 2 14.18 -30.67 -45.95
CA ALA A 2 12.92 -30.14 -45.46
C ALA A 2 13.23 -29.16 -44.31
N PRO A 3 12.58 -27.99 -44.24
CA PRO A 3 12.69 -27.11 -43.08
C PRO A 3 12.13 -27.87 -41.88
N THR A 4 12.98 -28.17 -40.91
CA THR A 4 12.54 -28.64 -39.60
C THR A 4 11.82 -27.48 -38.94
N ASP A 5 10.50 -27.55 -38.91
CA ASP A 5 9.63 -26.63 -38.19
C ASP A 5 9.84 -26.86 -36.69
N SER A 6 10.91 -26.28 -36.16
CA SER A 6 11.21 -26.30 -34.73
C SER A 6 10.46 -25.15 -34.08
N THR A 7 9.15 -25.32 -33.92
CA THR A 7 8.40 -24.47 -32.98
C THR A 7 9.09 -24.65 -31.61
N PRO A 8 9.60 -23.57 -31.00
CA PRO A 8 10.23 -23.71 -29.70
C PRO A 8 9.21 -24.31 -28.73
N PRO A 9 9.61 -25.28 -27.89
CA PRO A 9 8.69 -25.89 -26.93
C PRO A 9 8.05 -24.80 -26.10
N THR A 10 6.72 -24.78 -26.07
CA THR A 10 5.94 -23.86 -25.23
C THR A 10 6.35 -24.08 -23.78
N ASP A 11 6.78 -23.01 -23.13
CA ASP A 11 7.12 -23.07 -21.72
C ASP A 11 5.82 -23.08 -20.90
N VAL A 12 5.60 -24.18 -20.17
CA VAL A 12 4.39 -24.39 -19.37
C VAL A 12 4.81 -24.35 -17.90
N PRO A 13 4.18 -23.52 -17.06
CA PRO A 13 4.51 -23.46 -15.65
C PRO A 13 4.16 -24.78 -14.95
N LEU A 14 5.02 -25.19 -14.02
CA LEU A 14 4.81 -26.30 -13.09
C LEU A 14 3.64 -26.02 -12.14
N GLY A 15 3.45 -24.76 -11.78
CA GLY A 15 2.37 -24.30 -10.94
C GLY A 15 2.20 -22.79 -11.03
N THR A 16 0.97 -22.33 -10.84
CA THR A 16 0.64 -20.90 -10.77
C THR A 16 -0.30 -20.67 -9.60
N VAL A 17 0.03 -19.68 -8.77
CA VAL A 17 -0.81 -19.24 -7.64
C VAL A 17 -1.09 -17.76 -7.80
N VAL A 18 -2.35 -17.36 -7.63
CA VAL A 18 -2.77 -15.95 -7.61
C VAL A 18 -3.40 -15.63 -6.27
N ARG A 19 -2.95 -14.56 -5.62
CA ARG A 19 -3.49 -14.08 -4.35
C ARG A 19 -3.49 -12.57 -4.30
N ARG A 20 -4.38 -12.02 -3.48
CA ARG A 20 -4.28 -10.64 -3.05
C ARG A 20 -3.50 -10.60 -1.75
N LEU A 21 -2.57 -9.66 -1.66
CA LEU A 21 -1.79 -9.41 -0.45
C LEU A 21 -2.08 -7.99 0.00
N PHE A 22 -2.43 -7.81 1.26
CA PHE A 22 -2.35 -6.49 1.86
C PHE A 22 -0.91 -6.27 2.30
N VAL A 23 -0.28 -5.22 1.79
CA VAL A 23 1.13 -4.92 2.04
C VAL A 23 1.26 -3.61 2.80
N GLU A 24 2.19 -3.60 3.76
CA GLU A 24 2.65 -2.42 4.50
C GLU A 24 4.11 -2.20 4.10
N HIS A 25 4.36 -1.17 3.28
CA HIS A 25 5.64 -0.76 2.70
C HIS A 25 6.35 -1.76 1.78
N SER A 26 6.27 -3.06 2.04
CA SER A 26 6.89 -4.13 1.25
C SER A 26 6.39 -5.52 1.64
N TYR A 27 6.84 -6.53 0.90
CA TYR A 27 6.69 -7.93 1.26
C TYR A 27 7.96 -8.70 0.90
N HIS A 28 8.19 -9.80 1.61
CA HIS A 28 9.39 -10.61 1.46
C HIS A 28 9.12 -11.89 0.67
N VAL A 29 10.13 -12.35 -0.06
CA VAL A 29 10.16 -13.67 -0.70
C VAL A 29 11.28 -14.49 -0.09
N LEU A 30 10.96 -15.65 0.47
CA LEU A 30 11.92 -16.52 1.15
C LEU A 30 11.61 -18.01 0.92
N PRO A 31 12.59 -18.91 1.09
CA PRO A 31 12.33 -20.34 1.16
C PRO A 31 11.47 -20.69 2.37
N HIS A 32 10.52 -21.63 2.21
CA HIS A 32 9.78 -22.18 3.35
C HIS A 32 10.71 -22.88 4.35
N GLY A 33 10.59 -22.56 5.64
CA GLY A 33 11.11 -23.40 6.74
C GLY A 33 12.09 -22.79 7.75
N PRO A 34 13.05 -21.90 7.40
CA PRO A 34 13.88 -21.28 8.43
C PRO A 34 13.08 -20.22 9.19
N GLU A 35 13.25 -20.17 10.51
CA GLU A 35 12.75 -19.08 11.34
C GLU A 35 13.31 -17.76 10.79
N LEU A 36 12.42 -16.82 10.49
CA LEU A 36 12.77 -15.54 9.89
C LEU A 36 13.59 -14.71 10.87
N ASP A 37 14.81 -14.37 10.46
CA ASP A 37 15.51 -13.25 11.05
C ASP A 37 14.89 -11.96 10.48
N ILE A 38 13.82 -11.50 11.14
CA ILE A 38 13.09 -10.29 10.77
C ILE A 38 14.02 -9.07 10.80
N GLU A 39 15.01 -9.04 11.70
CA GLU A 39 15.97 -7.92 11.76
C GLU A 39 16.82 -7.86 10.49
N ALA A 40 17.29 -9.00 9.99
CA ALA A 40 18.03 -9.06 8.72
C ALA A 40 17.19 -8.65 7.49
N LEU A 41 15.87 -8.81 7.56
CA LEU A 41 14.95 -8.40 6.50
C LEU A 41 14.74 -6.88 6.44
N ILE A 42 14.70 -6.22 7.60
CA ILE A 42 14.52 -4.77 7.69
C ILE A 42 15.68 -4.03 7.01
N ASP A 43 16.90 -4.56 7.11
CA ASP A 43 18.09 -3.98 6.47
C ASP A 43 18.15 -4.25 4.96
N THR A 44 17.28 -5.11 4.43
CA THR A 44 17.20 -5.45 3.01
C THR A 44 16.07 -4.67 2.36
N TYR A 45 16.19 -3.34 2.29
CA TYR A 45 15.25 -2.52 1.52
C TYR A 45 15.83 -2.18 0.14
N PRO A 46 15.04 -2.16 -0.95
CA PRO A 46 15.53 -1.74 -2.26
C PRO A 46 16.14 -0.34 -2.21
N ASP A 47 17.42 -0.26 -2.54
CA ASP A 47 18.06 1.02 -2.79
C ASP A 47 17.43 1.66 -4.03
N GLY A 48 17.42 2.98 -4.15
CA GLY A 48 17.18 3.56 -5.47
C GLY A 48 15.76 3.45 -6.06
N ASN A 49 14.68 3.32 -5.26
CA ASN A 49 13.31 3.05 -5.74
C ASN A 49 13.17 1.77 -6.60
N ARG A 50 14.13 0.86 -6.45
CA ARG A 50 14.11 -0.42 -7.17
C ARG A 50 12.93 -1.28 -6.73
N LEU A 51 12.50 -2.16 -7.63
CA LEU A 51 11.42 -3.09 -7.35
C LEU A 51 11.86 -4.17 -6.36
N VAL A 52 13.11 -4.62 -6.44
CA VAL A 52 13.60 -5.78 -5.68
C VAL A 52 14.98 -5.53 -5.07
N ALA A 53 15.14 -5.99 -3.83
CA ALA A 53 16.44 -6.16 -3.18
C ALA A 53 16.61 -7.61 -2.74
N ALA A 54 17.83 -8.13 -2.85
CA ALA A 54 18.22 -9.42 -2.27
C ALA A 54 19.09 -9.20 -1.05
N ALA A 55 18.90 -10.03 -0.03
CA ALA A 55 19.83 -10.10 1.08
C ALA A 55 21.23 -10.52 0.57
N PRO A 56 22.32 -10.10 1.22
CA PRO A 56 23.69 -10.38 0.77
C PRO A 56 24.00 -11.88 0.61
N ASP A 57 23.40 -12.72 1.45
CA ASP A 57 23.52 -14.17 1.41
C ASP A 57 22.63 -14.83 0.33
N GLY A 58 21.71 -14.06 -0.24
CA GLY A 58 20.74 -14.45 -1.26
C GLY A 58 19.62 -15.34 -0.73
N THR A 59 19.35 -15.39 0.58
CA THR A 59 18.32 -16.29 1.15
C THR A 59 16.95 -15.64 1.24
N SER A 60 16.85 -14.32 1.10
CA SER A 60 15.60 -13.59 1.07
C SER A 60 15.64 -12.45 0.06
N LEU A 61 14.45 -12.04 -0.38
CA LEU A 61 14.22 -10.88 -1.20
C LEU A 61 13.20 -9.97 -0.53
N THR A 62 13.33 -8.67 -0.73
CA THR A 62 12.30 -7.68 -0.41
C THR A 62 11.81 -7.08 -1.69
N VAL A 63 10.49 -7.03 -1.86
CA VAL A 63 9.82 -6.42 -3.00
C VAL A 63 9.11 -5.17 -2.54
N ALA A 64 9.44 -4.03 -3.15
CA ALA A 64 8.85 -2.74 -2.84
C ALA A 64 7.69 -2.43 -3.80
N PRO A 65 6.43 -2.52 -3.34
CA PRO A 65 5.29 -2.03 -4.11
C PRO A 65 5.35 -0.51 -4.33
N GLY A 66 4.44 0.00 -5.13
CA GLY A 66 4.20 1.43 -5.33
C GLY A 66 3.30 1.99 -4.24
N THR A 67 2.30 1.22 -3.82
CA THR A 67 1.50 1.54 -2.65
C THR A 67 2.32 1.46 -1.36
N GLU A 68 2.15 2.44 -0.47
CA GLU A 68 2.67 2.36 0.89
C GLU A 68 1.85 1.39 1.74
N TRP A 69 0.53 1.39 1.55
CA TRP A 69 -0.41 0.55 2.27
C TRP A 69 -1.59 0.19 1.36
N GLY A 70 -1.82 -1.10 1.13
CA GLY A 70 -3.00 -1.52 0.37
C GLY A 70 -2.94 -2.94 -0.15
N GLU A 71 -4.02 -3.36 -0.82
CA GLU A 71 -4.09 -4.63 -1.54
C GLU A 71 -3.34 -4.54 -2.88
N ILE A 72 -2.47 -5.52 -3.12
CA ILE A 72 -1.87 -5.81 -4.41
C ILE A 72 -2.26 -7.22 -4.86
N GLU A 73 -2.26 -7.48 -6.16
CA GLU A 73 -2.49 -8.82 -6.71
C GLU A 73 -1.14 -9.43 -7.08
N VAL A 74 -0.78 -10.55 -6.45
CA VAL A 74 0.47 -11.24 -6.74
C VAL A 74 0.18 -12.59 -7.38
N THR A 75 0.74 -12.78 -8.57
CA THR A 75 0.79 -14.05 -9.27
C THR A 75 2.19 -14.61 -9.15
N VAL A 76 2.33 -15.87 -8.70
CA VAL A 76 3.60 -16.59 -8.71
C VAL A 76 3.51 -17.77 -9.66
N SER A 77 4.48 -17.90 -10.55
CA SER A 77 4.58 -18.94 -11.57
C SER A 77 5.95 -19.62 -11.49
N VAL A 78 5.96 -20.94 -11.35
CA VAL A 78 7.19 -21.74 -11.24
C VAL A 78 7.42 -22.50 -12.53
N HIS A 79 8.65 -22.49 -13.04
CA HIS A 79 9.02 -23.06 -14.34
C HIS A 79 10.24 -23.99 -14.20
N GLU A 80 10.34 -24.98 -15.09
CA GLU A 80 11.50 -25.90 -15.13
C GLU A 80 12.76 -25.22 -15.71
N ARG A 81 12.57 -24.14 -16.46
CA ARG A 81 13.61 -23.43 -17.20
C ARG A 81 13.21 -21.97 -17.37
N GLU A 82 14.13 -21.17 -17.89
CA GLU A 82 13.89 -19.76 -18.17
C GLU A 82 12.73 -19.56 -19.17
N PRO A 83 11.64 -18.87 -18.77
CA PRO A 83 10.62 -18.42 -19.72
C PRO A 83 11.12 -17.19 -20.47
N ALA A 84 10.63 -17.02 -21.71
CA ALA A 84 10.86 -15.79 -22.47
C ALA A 84 10.35 -14.57 -21.68
N PRO A 85 11.11 -13.47 -21.62
CA PRO A 85 10.68 -12.28 -20.90
C PRO A 85 9.47 -11.63 -21.59
N ASP A 86 8.41 -11.40 -20.81
CA ASP A 86 7.28 -10.56 -21.22
C ASP A 86 7.46 -9.17 -20.61
N LEU A 87 7.78 -8.18 -21.45
CA LEU A 87 7.99 -6.79 -21.02
C LEU A 87 6.80 -5.88 -21.38
N GLY A 88 5.75 -6.43 -21.99
CA GLY A 88 4.68 -5.65 -22.62
C GLY A 88 3.85 -4.85 -21.62
N PRO A 89 3.00 -5.51 -20.81
CA PRO A 89 2.03 -4.84 -19.93
C PRO A 89 2.62 -4.37 -18.59
N TRP A 90 3.92 -4.61 -18.37
CA TRP A 90 4.60 -4.36 -17.10
C TRP A 90 5.33 -3.03 -17.13
N GLU A 91 5.28 -2.26 -16.05
CA GLU A 91 5.98 -0.98 -15.91
C GLU A 91 7.44 -1.20 -15.52
N GLU A 92 7.69 -2.17 -14.62
CA GLU A 92 9.01 -2.48 -14.10
C GLU A 92 9.22 -4.00 -14.13
N VAL A 93 10.42 -4.43 -14.53
CA VAL A 93 10.80 -5.83 -14.58
C VAL A 93 12.24 -5.97 -14.12
N GLU A 94 12.44 -6.68 -13.02
CA GLU A 94 13.75 -6.96 -12.45
C GLU A 94 13.96 -8.46 -12.25
N GLU A 95 15.19 -8.90 -12.42
CA GLU A 95 15.61 -10.27 -12.13
C GLU A 95 16.65 -10.33 -11.03
N VAL A 96 16.52 -11.34 -10.17
CA VAL A 96 17.41 -11.54 -9.03
C VAL A 96 17.58 -13.03 -8.71
N SER A 97 18.70 -13.39 -8.08
CA SER A 97 18.96 -14.77 -7.66
C SER A 97 18.58 -15.00 -6.21
N LEU A 98 17.93 -16.14 -5.92
CA LEU A 98 17.52 -16.59 -4.59
C LEU A 98 18.08 -17.99 -4.32
N LEU A 99 18.68 -18.21 -3.15
CA LEU A 99 19.20 -19.50 -2.71
C LEU A 99 18.15 -20.24 -1.90
N ILE A 100 17.83 -21.45 -2.33
CA ILE A 100 16.80 -22.29 -1.70
C ILE A 100 17.47 -23.51 -1.06
N PRO A 101 17.51 -23.62 0.28
CA PRO A 101 18.08 -24.77 0.97
C PRO A 101 17.12 -25.97 0.96
N PRO A 102 17.62 -27.22 1.00
CA PRO A 102 16.76 -28.39 1.19
C PRO A 102 16.26 -28.45 2.66
N PRO A 103 15.08 -29.05 2.93
CA PRO A 103 14.15 -29.66 1.99
C PRO A 103 13.09 -28.67 1.47
N ALA A 104 13.40 -27.36 1.38
CA ALA A 104 12.40 -26.34 1.09
C ALA A 104 11.63 -26.69 -0.18
N GLY A 105 10.35 -27.01 0.00
CA GLY A 105 9.44 -27.43 -1.05
C GLY A 105 8.55 -26.30 -1.55
N ALA A 106 8.73 -25.08 -1.07
CA ALA A 106 7.95 -23.92 -1.46
C ALA A 106 8.74 -22.62 -1.29
N LEU A 107 8.36 -21.60 -2.06
CA LEU A 107 8.63 -20.20 -1.71
C LEU A 107 7.55 -19.73 -0.75
N GLU A 108 7.83 -18.72 0.06
CA GLU A 108 6.83 -18.01 0.86
C GLU A 108 6.91 -16.52 0.52
N LEU A 109 5.74 -15.94 0.24
CA LEU A 109 5.60 -14.50 0.13
C LEU A 109 4.91 -14.00 1.39
N LEU A 110 5.60 -13.15 2.14
CA LEU A 110 5.15 -12.65 3.45
C LEU A 110 5.02 -11.13 3.44
N PRO A 111 3.80 -10.58 3.57
CA PRO A 111 3.64 -9.15 3.77
C PRO A 111 4.22 -8.72 5.12
N ILE A 112 4.86 -7.54 5.18
CA ILE A 112 5.23 -6.94 6.46
C ILE A 112 3.93 -6.53 7.20
N GLY A 113 3.92 -6.68 8.52
CA GLY A 113 2.82 -6.18 9.39
C GLY A 113 1.61 -7.10 9.52
N GLN A 114 1.44 -8.09 8.63
CA GLN A 114 0.36 -9.09 8.72
C GLN A 114 0.90 -10.51 8.93
N MET A 115 0.46 -11.15 10.01
CA MET A 115 0.84 -12.51 10.39
C MET A 115 -0.31 -13.51 10.27
N ASP A 116 -1.37 -13.20 9.52
CA ASP A 116 -2.41 -14.21 9.28
C ASP A 116 -1.88 -15.27 8.30
N SER A 117 -2.04 -16.54 8.68
CA SER A 117 -1.57 -17.68 7.90
C SER A 117 -2.18 -17.74 6.49
N ASP A 118 -3.31 -17.06 6.28
CA ASP A 118 -4.06 -17.06 5.03
C ASP A 118 -3.48 -16.07 3.99
N SER A 119 -2.60 -15.15 4.42
CA SER A 119 -1.94 -14.18 3.54
C SER A 119 -0.61 -14.69 2.96
N VAL A 120 -0.17 -15.90 3.31
CA VAL A 120 1.06 -16.49 2.78
C VAL A 120 0.81 -17.12 1.41
N ILE A 121 1.59 -16.73 0.40
CA ILE A 121 1.60 -17.43 -0.89
C ILE A 121 2.73 -18.45 -0.88
N SER A 122 2.36 -19.73 -0.96
CA SER A 122 3.34 -20.83 -0.95
C SER A 122 3.29 -21.69 -2.22
N PRO A 123 3.84 -21.22 -3.36
CA PRO A 123 3.93 -22.05 -4.55
C PRO A 123 4.95 -23.17 -4.32
N GLU A 124 4.57 -24.41 -4.67
CA GLU A 124 5.46 -25.56 -4.55
C GLU A 124 6.63 -25.47 -5.54
N LEU A 125 7.79 -25.89 -5.07
CA LEU A 125 9.02 -26.01 -5.84
C LEU A 125 9.37 -27.51 -6.02
N PRO A 126 10.00 -27.88 -7.14
CA PRO A 126 10.61 -29.19 -7.28
C PRO A 126 11.58 -29.48 -6.13
N ALA A 127 11.44 -30.65 -5.52
CA ALA A 127 12.30 -31.05 -4.41
C ALA A 127 13.79 -31.07 -4.84
N ALA A 128 14.63 -30.35 -4.10
CA ALA A 128 16.07 -30.36 -4.26
C ALA A 128 16.75 -31.13 -3.11
N THR A 129 17.82 -31.85 -3.42
CA THR A 129 18.63 -32.59 -2.43
C THR A 129 19.82 -31.78 -1.90
N ALA A 130 20.07 -30.61 -2.48
CA ALA A 130 21.15 -29.70 -2.10
C ALA A 130 20.68 -28.23 -2.28
N PRO A 131 21.32 -27.26 -1.62
CA PRO A 131 21.02 -25.86 -1.82
C PRO A 131 21.13 -25.49 -3.29
N THR A 132 20.06 -24.91 -3.84
CA THR A 132 19.92 -24.66 -5.28
C THR A 132 19.61 -23.19 -5.51
N TRP A 133 20.32 -22.57 -6.45
CA TRP A 133 20.02 -21.22 -6.89
C TRP A 133 18.83 -21.22 -7.85
N TRP A 134 17.96 -20.25 -7.63
CA TRP A 134 16.81 -19.93 -8.45
C TRP A 134 16.95 -18.51 -8.96
N ARG A 135 16.49 -18.27 -10.18
CA ARG A 135 16.28 -16.93 -10.71
C ARG A 135 14.82 -16.58 -10.53
N LEU A 136 14.56 -15.39 -9.99
CA LEU A 136 13.24 -14.81 -9.87
C LEU A 136 13.18 -13.58 -10.77
N ARG A 137 12.19 -13.54 -11.67
CA ARG A 137 11.81 -12.35 -12.44
C ARG A 137 10.55 -11.77 -11.84
N VAL A 138 10.65 -10.55 -11.32
CA VAL A 138 9.53 -9.81 -10.73
C VAL A 138 9.09 -8.75 -11.72
N HIS A 139 7.82 -8.81 -12.11
CA HIS A 139 7.19 -7.80 -12.94
C HIS A 139 6.21 -7.01 -12.08
N ALA A 140 6.16 -5.70 -12.26
CA ALA A 140 5.19 -4.83 -11.61
C ALA A 140 4.45 -3.95 -12.62
N ALA A 141 3.17 -3.72 -12.37
CA ALA A 141 2.32 -2.81 -13.13
C ALA A 141 1.32 -2.12 -12.21
N GLY A 142 0.98 -0.87 -12.52
CA GLY A 142 0.15 -0.01 -11.68
C GLY A 142 0.90 0.57 -10.47
N ARG A 143 2.23 0.48 -10.45
CA ARG A 143 3.07 0.93 -9.33
C ARG A 143 2.96 2.45 -9.16
N ASP A 144 3.07 3.17 -10.28
CA ASP A 144 2.96 4.65 -10.31
C ASP A 144 1.55 5.12 -9.91
N ALA A 145 0.52 4.38 -10.33
CA ALA A 145 -0.87 4.69 -10.02
C ALA A 145 -1.18 4.42 -8.54
N ALA A 146 -0.70 3.30 -8.00
CA ALA A 146 -0.89 2.93 -6.60
C ALA A 146 -0.13 3.85 -5.65
N HIS A 147 1.05 4.34 -6.04
CA HIS A 147 1.80 5.33 -5.26
C HIS A 147 1.04 6.65 -5.07
N GLY A 148 0.26 7.07 -6.06
CA GLY A 148 -0.61 8.24 -5.96
C GLY A 148 -1.89 8.02 -5.13
N MET A 149 -2.21 6.77 -4.83
CA MET A 149 -3.38 6.37 -4.04
C MET A 149 -2.94 6.13 -2.61
N TRP A 150 -2.89 7.21 -1.84
CA TRP A 150 -2.65 7.10 -0.41
C TRP A 150 -3.75 6.27 0.25
N CYS A 151 -3.36 5.14 0.83
CA CYS A 151 -4.06 4.51 1.95
C CYS A 151 -5.47 3.96 1.63
N VAL A 152 -5.57 2.92 0.79
CA VAL A 152 -6.80 2.10 0.72
C VAL A 152 -6.71 1.01 1.80
N PHE A 153 -6.88 1.41 3.06
CA PHE A 153 -6.71 0.59 4.25
C PHE A 153 -7.84 -0.41 4.53
N PHE A 154 -8.72 -0.67 3.58
CA PHE A 154 -9.76 -1.67 3.76
C PHE A 154 -9.24 -3.00 3.18
N PRO A 155 -8.74 -3.96 4.00
CA PRO A 155 -8.25 -5.27 3.55
C PRO A 155 -9.32 -6.18 2.91
N HIS A 156 -10.45 -5.62 2.51
CA HIS A 156 -11.57 -6.28 1.85
C HIS A 156 -12.30 -5.32 0.90
N SER A 157 -11.62 -4.26 0.44
CA SER A 157 -12.26 -3.31 -0.47
C SER A 157 -12.67 -4.05 -1.75
N ARG A 158 -13.90 -3.82 -2.22
CA ARG A 158 -14.31 -4.30 -3.55
C ARG A 158 -13.72 -3.45 -4.68
N GLU A 159 -12.82 -2.51 -4.35
CA GLU A 159 -12.15 -1.70 -5.35
C GLU A 159 -11.26 -2.59 -6.24
N PRO A 160 -11.09 -2.21 -7.51
CA PRO A 160 -10.14 -2.89 -8.36
C PRO A 160 -8.74 -2.72 -7.77
N VAL A 161 -8.02 -3.83 -7.62
CA VAL A 161 -6.61 -3.81 -7.26
C VAL A 161 -5.86 -3.07 -8.36
N VAL A 162 -5.15 -2.02 -7.96
CA VAL A 162 -4.47 -1.09 -8.88
C VAL A 162 -3.12 -1.63 -9.27
N GLU A 163 -2.37 -2.14 -8.29
CA GLU A 163 -1.04 -2.67 -8.47
C GLU A 163 -1.03 -4.19 -8.47
N ARG A 164 -0.32 -4.75 -9.45
CA ARG A 164 -0.20 -6.20 -9.65
C ARG A 164 1.23 -6.61 -9.92
N HIS A 165 1.60 -7.76 -9.39
CA HIS A 165 2.91 -8.36 -9.52
C HIS A 165 2.84 -9.75 -10.16
N LEU A 166 3.80 -10.04 -11.05
CA LEU A 166 4.06 -11.38 -11.55
C LEU A 166 5.48 -11.81 -11.18
N HIS A 167 5.56 -12.86 -10.37
CA HIS A 167 6.80 -13.51 -9.97
C HIS A 167 6.97 -14.76 -10.81
N THR A 168 8.06 -14.84 -11.55
CA THR A 168 8.39 -16.04 -12.32
C THR A 168 9.69 -16.63 -11.80
N ALA A 169 9.66 -17.88 -11.37
CA ALA A 169 10.79 -18.56 -10.74
C ALA A 169 11.25 -19.77 -11.57
N TRP A 170 12.55 -19.93 -11.77
CA TRP A 170 13.14 -21.13 -12.38
C TRP A 170 14.54 -21.43 -11.82
N PRO A 171 15.00 -22.70 -11.83
CA PRO A 171 16.37 -23.03 -11.43
C PRO A 171 17.40 -22.40 -12.38
N ALA A 172 18.40 -21.71 -11.82
CA ALA A 172 19.47 -21.09 -12.60
C ALA A 172 20.73 -20.85 -11.75
N PRO A 173 21.94 -20.78 -12.34
CA PRO A 173 23.13 -20.34 -11.61
C PRO A 173 22.95 -18.94 -11.02
N ARG A 174 23.62 -18.66 -9.89
CA ARG A 174 23.66 -17.31 -9.31
C ARG A 174 24.20 -16.30 -10.35
N SER A 175 23.45 -15.23 -10.56
CA SER A 175 23.83 -14.07 -11.34
C SER A 175 23.49 -12.78 -10.60
N ALA A 176 24.13 -11.67 -11.00
CA ALA A 176 23.84 -10.35 -10.47
C ALA A 176 22.38 -9.95 -10.76
N ALA A 177 21.83 -9.04 -9.95
CA ALA A 177 20.53 -8.48 -10.23
C ALA A 177 20.58 -7.72 -11.57
N GLU A 178 19.51 -7.83 -12.36
CA GLU A 178 19.40 -7.23 -13.68
C GLU A 178 18.07 -6.51 -13.80
N VAL A 179 18.10 -5.27 -14.28
CA VAL A 179 16.91 -4.47 -14.56
C VAL A 179 16.60 -4.63 -16.05
N LEU A 180 15.50 -5.32 -16.36
CA LEU A 180 15.05 -5.54 -17.74
C LEU A 180 14.15 -4.41 -18.24
N LYS A 181 13.44 -3.76 -17.33
CA LYS A 181 12.59 -2.59 -17.60
C LYS A 181 12.45 -1.73 -16.34
N GLU A 182 12.62 -0.42 -16.47
CA GLU A 182 12.42 0.55 -15.40
C GLU A 182 11.09 1.29 -15.58
N SER A 183 10.42 1.60 -14.46
CA SER A 183 9.27 2.51 -14.46
C SER A 183 9.73 3.97 -14.60
N HIS A 184 8.82 4.83 -15.03
CA HIS A 184 9.09 6.28 -15.09
C HIS A 184 9.36 6.87 -13.70
N LEU A 185 8.72 6.36 -12.65
CA LEU A 185 8.90 6.80 -11.27
C LEU A 185 10.27 6.37 -10.71
N THR A 186 10.72 5.16 -11.02
CA THR A 186 12.10 4.71 -10.73
C THR A 186 13.12 5.59 -11.45
N THR A 187 12.92 5.89 -12.74
CA THR A 187 13.82 6.79 -13.48
C THR A 187 13.85 8.21 -12.89
N LEU A 188 12.70 8.78 -12.48
CA LEU A 188 12.63 10.13 -11.90
C LEU A 188 13.36 10.23 -10.56
N LEU A 189 13.18 9.25 -9.66
CA LEU A 189 13.85 9.22 -8.36
C LEU A 189 15.34 8.92 -8.50
N HIS A 190 15.72 8.04 -9.42
CA HIS A 190 17.14 7.76 -9.71
C HIS A 190 17.84 9.01 -10.25
N HIS A 191 17.19 9.76 -11.15
CA HIS A 191 17.73 11.02 -11.67
C HIS A 191 17.90 12.07 -10.55
N GLY A 192 16.92 12.18 -9.66
CA GLY A 192 17.00 13.03 -8.48
C GLY A 192 18.23 12.77 -7.60
N ARG A 193 18.52 11.49 -7.29
CA ARG A 193 19.73 11.13 -6.51
C ARG A 193 21.03 11.42 -7.25
N THR A 194 21.09 11.24 -8.57
CA THR A 194 22.28 11.62 -9.35
C THR A 194 22.57 13.13 -9.33
N THR A 195 21.56 13.96 -9.02
CA THR A 195 21.73 15.40 -8.82
C THR A 195 22.15 15.79 -7.40
N GLY A 196 22.37 14.81 -6.51
CA GLY A 196 22.80 15.03 -5.13
C GLY A 196 21.67 15.48 -4.19
N ALA A 197 20.40 15.32 -4.59
CA ALA A 197 19.27 15.56 -3.70
C ALA A 197 19.24 14.50 -2.59
N THR A 198 18.96 14.91 -1.36
CA THR A 198 18.76 13.98 -0.24
C THR A 198 17.45 13.20 -0.40
N ASP A 199 17.32 12.09 0.31
CA ASP A 199 16.08 11.30 0.32
C ASP A 199 14.89 12.13 0.82
N GLU A 200 15.13 13.03 1.78
CA GLU A 200 14.16 14.01 2.29
C GLU A 200 13.80 15.05 1.21
N GLU A 201 14.77 15.58 0.46
CA GLU A 201 14.51 16.51 -0.64
C GLU A 201 13.77 15.87 -1.82
N LEU A 202 13.98 14.57 -2.06
CA LEU A 202 13.26 13.82 -3.10
C LEU A 202 11.84 13.49 -2.66
N HIS A 203 11.68 13.11 -1.40
CA HIS A 203 10.38 12.96 -0.76
C HIS A 203 9.60 14.28 -0.86
N ASP A 204 10.19 15.40 -0.42
CA ASP A 204 9.56 16.73 -0.44
C ASP A 204 9.26 17.23 -1.85
N ARG A 205 10.19 17.12 -2.82
CA ARG A 205 9.95 17.56 -4.22
C ARG A 205 8.83 16.78 -4.90
N TRP A 206 8.66 15.52 -4.55
CA TRP A 206 7.55 14.71 -5.03
C TRP A 206 6.24 15.07 -4.32
N TRP A 207 6.34 15.41 -3.03
CA TRP A 207 5.24 15.86 -2.18
C TRP A 207 4.74 17.28 -2.50
N ASP A 208 5.57 18.14 -3.08
CA ASP A 208 5.28 19.54 -3.44
C ASP A 208 4.33 19.71 -4.66
N GLY A 209 3.47 18.71 -4.90
CA GLY A 209 2.27 18.81 -5.73
C GLY A 209 2.46 18.75 -7.25
N THR A 210 3.62 19.08 -7.79
CA THR A 210 3.80 19.19 -9.26
C THR A 210 3.88 17.83 -9.96
N ALA A 211 4.57 16.84 -9.36
CA ALA A 211 4.62 15.47 -9.88
C ALA A 211 3.31 14.70 -9.59
N ARG A 212 2.73 14.92 -8.41
CA ARG A 212 1.44 14.40 -7.97
C ARG A 212 0.29 14.82 -8.89
N ALA A 213 0.19 16.10 -9.25
CA ALA A 213 -0.85 16.60 -10.16
C ALA A 213 -0.77 15.98 -11.57
N ALA A 214 0.44 15.69 -12.06
CA ALA A 214 0.64 15.04 -13.36
C ALA A 214 0.19 13.57 -13.36
N LEU A 215 0.42 12.84 -12.26
CA LEU A 215 0.02 11.43 -12.11
C LEU A 215 -1.49 11.26 -11.82
N VAL A 216 -2.06 12.14 -10.99
CA VAL A 216 -3.51 12.19 -10.75
C VAL A 216 -4.27 12.49 -12.05
N ALA A 217 -3.75 13.39 -12.89
CA ALA A 217 -4.31 13.65 -14.22
C ALA A 217 -4.21 12.44 -15.17
N LEU A 218 -3.21 11.57 -15.02
CA LEU A 218 -3.06 10.31 -15.75
C LEU A 218 -4.01 9.21 -15.25
N ALA A 219 -4.30 9.18 -13.95
CA ALA A 219 -5.18 8.18 -13.32
C ALA A 219 -6.69 8.48 -13.48
N GLY A 220 -7.05 9.68 -13.93
CA GLY A 220 -8.45 10.06 -14.20
C GLY A 220 -9.35 10.12 -12.97
N ARG A 221 -8.78 10.13 -11.75
CA ARG A 221 -9.48 10.33 -10.48
C ARG A 221 -9.14 11.72 -9.92
N PRO A 222 -10.09 12.42 -9.28
CA PRO A 222 -9.77 13.64 -8.55
C PRO A 222 -8.88 13.29 -7.33
N PRO A 223 -7.88 14.11 -6.99
CA PRO A 223 -7.02 13.89 -5.82
C PRO A 223 -7.82 14.02 -4.52
N ILE A 224 -7.33 13.42 -3.42
CA ILE A 224 -7.92 13.61 -2.07
C ILE A 224 -7.96 15.10 -1.68
N GLU A 225 -7.04 15.93 -2.19
CA GLU A 225 -7.09 17.38 -1.99
C GLU A 225 -8.25 18.09 -2.70
N GLU A 226 -8.92 17.46 -3.68
CA GLU A 226 -10.20 17.97 -4.24
C GLU A 226 -11.41 17.57 -3.37
N LEU A 227 -11.23 16.66 -2.41
CA LEU A 227 -12.21 16.37 -1.34
C LEU A 227 -11.97 17.23 -0.08
N MET A 228 -10.76 17.77 0.06
CA MET A 228 -10.43 18.80 1.04
C MET A 228 -10.76 20.18 0.44
N PRO A 229 -11.27 21.14 1.23
CA PRO A 229 -11.47 22.48 0.71
C PRO A 229 -10.11 23.10 0.35
N ALA A 230 -9.98 23.66 -0.86
CA ALA A 230 -8.86 24.54 -1.19
C ALA A 230 -8.77 25.69 -0.18
N GLU A 231 -7.57 26.19 0.09
CA GLU A 231 -7.35 27.31 1.02
C GLU A 231 -8.18 28.54 0.56
N GLY A 232 -9.21 28.90 1.34
CA GLY A 232 -10.18 29.95 0.98
C GLY A 232 -11.53 29.48 0.40
N SER A 233 -11.77 28.17 0.32
CA SER A 233 -13.10 27.62 -0.01
C SER A 233 -14.11 27.98 1.07
N ARG A 234 -15.37 28.20 0.66
CA ARG A 234 -16.39 28.62 1.62
C ARG A 234 -16.91 27.41 2.40
N PRO A 235 -17.28 27.56 3.69
CA PRO A 235 -17.78 26.46 4.52
C PRO A 235 -18.97 25.71 3.91
N GLU A 236 -19.77 26.36 3.05
CA GLU A 236 -20.90 25.73 2.37
C GLU A 236 -20.53 24.61 1.37
N ASP A 237 -19.27 24.53 0.92
CA ASP A 237 -18.82 23.68 -0.18
C ASP A 237 -18.36 22.28 0.24
N VAL A 238 -18.02 22.06 1.52
CA VAL A 238 -17.58 20.75 2.04
C VAL A 238 -18.60 20.24 3.04
N ARG A 239 -19.39 19.26 2.62
CA ARG A 239 -20.44 18.66 3.46
C ARG A 239 -20.23 17.20 3.79
N VAL A 240 -19.16 16.58 3.30
CA VAL A 240 -18.98 15.14 3.41
C VAL A 240 -17.83 14.79 4.35
N PHE A 241 -18.14 13.98 5.37
CA PHE A 241 -17.12 13.35 6.23
C PHE A 241 -17.17 11.84 6.08
N CYS A 242 -16.01 11.22 5.91
CA CYS A 242 -15.86 9.78 5.94
C CYS A 242 -15.82 9.28 7.39
N VAL A 243 -16.63 8.27 7.69
CA VAL A 243 -16.72 7.63 9.02
C VAL A 243 -16.85 6.11 8.87
N GLU A 244 -16.63 5.39 9.98
CA GLU A 244 -16.70 3.94 10.02
C GLU A 244 -18.11 3.41 9.75
N HIS A 245 -18.20 2.16 9.28
CA HIS A 245 -19.50 1.52 9.05
C HIS A 245 -20.32 1.40 10.34
N ASP A 246 -19.67 1.00 11.44
CA ASP A 246 -20.33 0.86 12.73
C ASP A 246 -20.69 2.22 13.35
N ASP A 247 -19.93 3.27 13.05
CA ASP A 247 -20.27 4.65 13.41
C ASP A 247 -21.51 5.15 12.65
N LEU A 248 -21.63 4.85 11.35
CA LEU A 248 -22.85 5.14 10.59
C LEU A 248 -24.04 4.37 11.13
N ARG A 249 -23.87 3.09 11.50
CA ARG A 249 -24.92 2.31 12.16
C ARG A 249 -25.33 2.95 13.49
N ARG A 250 -24.35 3.39 14.29
CA ARG A 250 -24.58 4.07 15.56
C ARG A 250 -25.35 5.37 15.37
N LEU A 251 -24.98 6.19 14.39
CA LEU A 251 -25.68 7.42 14.04
C LEU A 251 -27.12 7.14 13.58
N ARG A 252 -27.32 6.13 12.71
CA ARG A 252 -28.67 5.70 12.28
C ARG A 252 -29.52 5.21 13.45
N GLY A 253 -28.90 4.63 14.48
CA GLY A 253 -29.55 4.27 15.75
C GLY A 253 -29.85 5.46 16.68
N GLY A 254 -29.55 6.70 16.27
CA GLY A 254 -29.70 7.90 17.08
C GLY A 254 -28.59 8.12 18.11
N GLY A 255 -27.46 7.42 17.96
CA GLY A 255 -26.27 7.63 18.75
C GLY A 255 -25.43 8.83 18.28
N THR A 256 -24.37 9.10 19.03
CA THR A 256 -23.37 10.13 18.72
C THR A 256 -22.07 9.45 18.31
N VAL A 257 -21.39 10.01 17.31
CA VAL A 257 -20.06 9.60 16.85
C VAL A 257 -19.08 10.73 17.09
N ARG A 258 -17.81 10.42 17.38
CA ARG A 258 -16.76 11.40 17.64
C ARG A 258 -15.63 11.17 16.64
N VAL A 259 -15.34 12.16 15.80
CA VAL A 259 -14.34 12.10 14.74
C VAL A 259 -13.24 13.11 15.04
N PRO A 260 -11.98 12.69 15.23
CA PRO A 260 -10.88 13.63 15.34
C PRO A 260 -10.50 14.19 13.96
N VAL A 261 -10.17 15.48 13.93
CA VAL A 261 -9.68 16.20 12.74
C VAL A 261 -8.53 17.12 13.13
N PRO A 262 -7.59 17.43 12.23
CA PRO A 262 -6.56 18.43 12.50
C PRO A 262 -7.19 19.78 12.87
N ALA A 263 -6.75 20.40 13.97
CA ALA A 263 -7.39 21.61 14.47
C ALA A 263 -7.26 22.78 13.48
N ASP A 264 -6.11 22.93 12.84
CA ASP A 264 -5.81 24.10 12.01
C ASP A 264 -6.58 24.10 10.68
N ALA A 265 -6.86 22.92 10.13
CA ALA A 265 -7.59 22.79 8.87
C ALA A 265 -9.11 22.99 9.03
N TRP A 266 -9.66 22.78 10.23
CA TRP A 266 -11.12 22.65 10.42
C TRP A 266 -11.73 23.59 11.46
N ARG A 267 -10.92 24.30 12.27
CA ARG A 267 -11.41 25.14 13.38
C ARG A 267 -12.44 26.18 12.97
N SER A 268 -12.27 26.81 11.82
CA SER A 268 -13.18 27.83 11.29
C SER A 268 -14.44 27.25 10.67
N HIS A 269 -14.45 25.96 10.36
CA HIS A 269 -15.48 25.32 9.53
C HIS A 269 -16.46 24.45 10.32
N LEU A 270 -16.12 24.04 11.54
CA LEU A 270 -16.95 23.15 12.35
C LEU A 270 -17.56 23.87 13.55
N GLN A 271 -18.75 24.42 13.37
CA GLN A 271 -19.54 25.02 14.44
C GLN A 271 -20.62 24.06 14.93
N VAL A 272 -20.91 24.10 16.23
CA VAL A 272 -22.05 23.37 16.80
C VAL A 272 -23.34 23.84 16.14
N GLY A 273 -24.12 22.90 15.60
CA GLY A 273 -25.32 23.18 14.82
C GLY A 273 -25.14 23.02 13.31
N ASP A 274 -23.91 22.99 12.81
CA ASP A 274 -23.63 22.75 11.39
C ASP A 274 -24.04 21.34 10.98
N ARG A 275 -24.46 21.18 9.72
CA ARG A 275 -24.97 19.93 9.16
C ARG A 275 -24.02 19.39 8.11
N TYR A 276 -23.71 18.11 8.24
CA TYR A 276 -22.83 17.37 7.35
C TYR A 276 -23.49 16.06 6.94
N ASP A 277 -23.23 15.61 5.73
CA ASP A 277 -23.56 14.28 5.24
C ASP A 277 -22.38 13.35 5.54
N LEU A 278 -22.60 12.36 6.39
CA LEU A 278 -21.58 11.39 6.76
C LEU A 278 -21.67 10.19 5.80
N VAL A 279 -20.54 9.82 5.18
CA VAL A 279 -20.43 8.69 4.24
C VAL A 279 -19.49 7.62 4.79
N CYS A 280 -19.66 6.39 4.32
CA CYS A 280 -18.75 5.31 4.69
C CYS A 280 -17.58 5.28 3.73
N GLY A 281 -16.35 5.22 4.25
CA GLY A 281 -15.15 5.08 3.42
C GLY A 281 -15.06 3.75 2.65
N SER A 282 -15.87 2.74 2.99
CA SER A 282 -15.76 1.38 2.42
C SER A 282 -16.26 1.21 0.97
N GLY A 283 -16.72 2.28 0.31
CA GLY A 283 -17.13 2.25 -1.10
C GLY A 283 -18.41 1.44 -1.42
N ASP A 284 -19.18 1.02 -0.42
CA ASP A 284 -20.43 0.28 -0.62
C ASP A 284 -21.57 1.20 -1.13
N PRO A 285 -22.05 1.01 -2.38
CA PRO A 285 -23.12 1.84 -2.96
C PRO A 285 -24.47 1.68 -2.27
N CYS A 286 -24.64 0.69 -1.38
CA CYS A 286 -25.84 0.52 -0.57
C CYS A 286 -25.86 1.44 0.67
N GLN A 287 -24.77 2.17 0.94
CA GLN A 287 -24.67 3.00 2.13
C GLN A 287 -25.09 4.44 1.85
N ARG A 288 -26.33 4.75 2.23
CA ARG A 288 -26.87 6.10 2.16
C ARG A 288 -26.15 7.03 3.14
N GLU A 289 -25.81 8.21 2.65
CA GLU A 289 -25.41 9.38 3.44
C GLU A 289 -26.29 9.54 4.69
N VAL A 290 -25.64 9.77 5.83
CA VAL A 290 -26.32 10.10 7.08
C VAL A 290 -26.10 11.57 7.37
N ALA A 291 -27.15 12.37 7.15
CA ALA A 291 -27.16 13.75 7.58
C ALA A 291 -27.04 13.82 9.11
N ALA A 292 -25.96 14.40 9.59
CA ALA A 292 -25.65 14.58 11.00
C ALA A 292 -25.39 16.05 11.32
N THR A 293 -25.60 16.41 12.58
CA THR A 293 -25.33 17.74 13.11
C THR A 293 -24.16 17.68 14.06
N VAL A 294 -23.25 18.65 13.96
CA VAL A 294 -22.17 18.84 14.94
C VAL A 294 -22.79 19.21 16.29
N THR A 295 -22.59 18.37 17.30
CA THR A 295 -23.11 18.55 18.66
C THR A 295 -22.07 19.04 19.65
N GLY A 296 -20.78 18.96 19.30
CA GLY A 296 -19.70 19.44 20.16
C GLY A 296 -18.35 19.34 19.48
N THR A 297 -17.41 20.18 19.92
CA THR A 297 -16.02 20.17 19.47
C THR A 297 -15.11 20.29 20.68
N VAL A 298 -14.06 19.45 20.77
CA VAL A 298 -13.04 19.54 21.81
C VAL A 298 -11.66 19.55 21.15
N THR A 299 -10.90 20.63 21.33
CA THR A 299 -9.53 20.72 20.80
C THR A 299 -8.51 20.35 21.87
N TYR A 300 -7.62 19.42 21.53
CA TYR A 300 -6.47 19.02 22.32
C TYR A 300 -5.22 19.65 21.71
N PRO A 301 -4.29 20.19 22.52
CA PRO A 301 -3.10 20.86 21.98
C PRO A 301 -2.08 19.89 21.36
N THR A 302 -2.15 18.59 21.70
CA THR A 302 -1.27 17.54 21.17
C THR A 302 -2.03 16.21 21.06
N ALA A 303 -1.53 15.28 20.24
CA ALA A 303 -2.06 13.91 20.16
C ALA A 303 -1.96 13.17 21.50
N GLU A 304 -0.85 13.34 22.22
CA GLU A 304 -0.66 12.77 23.56
C GLU A 304 -1.75 13.23 24.55
N ARG A 305 -2.15 14.51 24.49
CA ARG A 305 -3.24 15.03 25.33
C ARG A 305 -4.61 14.49 24.93
N LEU A 306 -4.83 14.23 23.65
CA LEU A 306 -6.02 13.54 23.18
C LEU A 306 -6.07 12.10 23.73
N LEU A 307 -4.99 11.33 23.55
CA LEU A 307 -4.87 9.94 24.01
C LEU A 307 -4.94 9.82 25.54
N SER A 308 -4.51 10.83 26.28
CA SER A 308 -4.59 10.86 27.75
C SER A 308 -5.98 11.22 28.29
N ALA A 309 -6.77 11.96 27.51
CA ALA A 309 -8.05 12.53 27.96
C ALA A 309 -9.26 11.73 27.50
N GLU A 310 -9.12 11.02 26.38
CA GLU A 310 -10.08 10.07 25.89
C GLU A 310 -9.52 8.67 26.15
N ASP A 311 -10.40 7.72 26.47
CA ASP A 311 -10.00 6.32 26.63
C ASP A 311 -9.31 5.82 25.35
N GLU A 312 -8.03 5.44 25.45
CA GLU A 312 -7.18 5.04 24.33
C GLU A 312 -7.81 3.88 23.54
N GLU A 313 -8.39 2.91 24.25
CA GLU A 313 -9.11 1.78 23.66
C GLU A 313 -10.36 2.28 22.90
N SER A 314 -11.11 3.23 23.46
CA SER A 314 -12.21 3.91 22.76
C SER A 314 -11.77 4.76 21.57
N LEU A 315 -10.59 5.39 21.58
CA LEU A 315 -10.10 6.17 20.43
C LEU A 315 -9.59 5.25 19.35
N VAL A 316 -8.69 4.32 19.67
CA VAL A 316 -8.08 3.41 18.70
C VAL A 316 -9.12 2.55 17.99
N HIS A 317 -10.19 2.13 18.69
CA HIS A 317 -11.32 1.41 18.07
C HIS A 317 -12.36 2.31 17.38
N ARG A 318 -12.33 3.64 17.57
CA ARG A 318 -13.22 4.62 16.91
C ARG A 318 -12.52 5.48 15.86
N LEU A 319 -11.21 5.37 15.72
CA LEU A 319 -10.43 5.92 14.62
C LEU A 319 -10.67 5.01 13.42
N PRO A 320 -11.60 5.37 12.52
CA PRO A 320 -12.14 4.44 11.53
C PRO A 320 -11.09 4.04 10.50
N ASP A 321 -10.28 5.03 10.19
CA ASP A 321 -9.48 5.08 9.02
C ASP A 321 -8.02 5.09 9.50
N PRO A 322 -7.19 4.11 9.09
CA PRO A 322 -5.77 4.14 9.42
C PRO A 322 -5.04 5.31 8.78
N GLY A 323 -5.57 5.93 7.72
CA GLY A 323 -5.19 7.27 7.26
C GLY A 323 -5.55 8.39 8.25
N LEU A 324 -6.56 8.22 9.12
CA LEU A 324 -6.80 9.12 10.25
C LEU A 324 -5.82 8.87 11.41
N ARG A 325 -5.33 7.63 11.57
CA ARG A 325 -4.17 7.33 12.43
C ARG A 325 -2.88 7.92 11.86
N SER A 326 -2.65 7.78 10.55
CA SER A 326 -1.54 8.43 9.85
C SER A 326 -1.66 9.95 9.90
N LEU A 327 -2.85 10.54 9.80
CA LEU A 327 -3.08 11.98 10.00
C LEU A 327 -2.81 12.42 11.45
N LEU A 328 -3.17 11.60 12.44
CA LEU A 328 -2.83 11.86 13.84
C LEU A 328 -1.34 11.72 14.11
N TRP A 329 -0.70 10.75 13.45
CA TRP A 329 0.74 10.50 13.51
C TRP A 329 1.53 11.60 12.78
N GLU A 330 1.10 12.01 11.60
CA GLU A 330 1.64 13.12 10.81
C GLU A 330 1.40 14.47 11.53
N ALA A 331 0.22 14.65 12.15
CA ALA A 331 -0.04 15.78 13.05
C ALA A 331 0.91 15.79 14.26
N TYR A 332 1.24 14.62 14.78
CA TYR A 332 2.20 14.44 15.86
C TYR A 332 3.64 14.71 15.42
N GLU A 333 4.10 14.13 14.30
CA GLU A 333 5.46 14.27 13.76
C GLU A 333 5.76 15.66 13.23
N ARG A 334 4.81 16.28 12.52
CA ARG A 334 4.96 17.66 11.99
C ARG A 334 4.70 18.74 13.04
N GLY A 335 4.40 18.36 14.28
CA GLY A 335 4.15 19.30 15.37
C GLY A 335 2.92 20.19 15.15
N HIS A 336 1.93 19.73 14.37
CA HIS A 336 0.68 20.46 14.15
C HIS A 336 0.03 20.81 15.50
N HIS A 337 -0.48 22.03 15.61
CA HIS A 337 -0.90 22.61 16.88
C HIS A 337 -2.33 22.20 17.25
N GLY A 338 -2.52 20.89 17.38
CA GLY A 338 -3.66 20.30 18.06
C GLY A 338 -4.63 19.52 17.17
N ILE A 339 -5.44 18.70 17.82
CA ILE A 339 -6.45 17.83 17.22
C ILE A 339 -7.80 18.20 17.79
N THR A 340 -8.79 18.40 16.93
CA THR A 340 -10.17 18.67 17.35
C THR A 340 -11.03 17.44 17.19
N VAL A 341 -11.61 16.95 18.29
CA VAL A 341 -12.61 15.88 18.26
C VAL A 341 -14.00 16.49 18.08
N VAL A 342 -14.66 16.12 16.99
CA VAL A 342 -15.95 16.64 16.56
C VAL A 342 -17.01 15.58 16.83
N SER A 343 -18.03 15.94 17.59
CA SER A 343 -19.15 15.05 17.90
C SER A 343 -20.28 15.29 16.90
N PHE A 344 -20.77 14.23 16.29
CA PHE A 344 -21.88 14.24 15.34
C PHE A 344 -23.06 13.46 15.92
N SER A 345 -24.28 13.94 15.71
CA SER A 345 -25.51 13.17 15.98
C SER A 345 -26.44 13.21 14.78
N ALA A 346 -27.08 12.09 14.45
CA ALA A 346 -28.16 12.11 13.49
C ALA A 346 -29.44 12.64 14.18
N GLY A 347 -30.09 13.64 13.58
CA GLY A 347 -31.42 14.03 14.02
C GLY A 347 -32.38 12.84 13.86
N ARG A 348 -33.19 12.55 14.89
CA ARG A 348 -34.33 11.63 14.72
C ARG A 348 -35.23 12.23 13.63
N ARG A 349 -35.38 11.54 12.51
CA ARG A 349 -36.37 11.89 11.50
C ARG A 349 -37.78 11.72 12.03
#